data_AF-A0A1L5FCW6-F1
#
_entry.id   AF-A0A1L5FCW6-F1
#
_cell.length_a   1.000
_cell.length_b   1.000
_cell.length_c   1.000
_cell.angle_alpha   90.00
_cell.angle_beta   90.00
_cell.angle_gamma   90.00
#
_symmetry.space_group_name_H-M   'P 1'
#
loop_
_entity.id
_entity.type
_entity.pdbx_description
1 polymer ?
#
loop_
_entity_poly.entity_id
_entity_poly.type
_entity_poly.pdbx_seq_one_letter_code
_entity_poly.pdbx_strand_id
1 'polypeptide(L)'
;MIKHKNKIIFFLIAVGIIILGYFISANSFKPPKNFIPEREGFGFLNIFIRNFFSNILLLGLALLGPISLLACGYQLFSIGMGIYRIQILYSTTVSKALLGISVHGIGEIFVILLIMWISTKITFAWIRYLFKNEDGIVRKVYAHYYSYKIIRIVSLIAIVLMLSSFLEVYWSLPFFETLFNKK
;
A
#
# COMPACT_ATOMS: atom_id res chain seq x y z
N MET A 1 -6.83 -21.06 -18.09
CA MET A 1 -7.30 -19.67 -18.30
C MET A 1 -7.98 -19.00 -17.09
N ILE A 2 -8.59 -19.74 -16.14
CA ILE A 2 -9.37 -19.17 -15.02
C ILE A 2 -8.50 -18.53 -13.91
N LYS A 3 -7.29 -19.05 -13.64
CA LYS A 3 -6.41 -18.53 -12.56
C LYS A 3 -5.90 -17.09 -12.77
N HIS A 4 -5.76 -16.62 -14.01
CA HIS A 4 -5.26 -15.26 -14.30
C HIS A 4 -6.36 -14.20 -14.15
N LYS A 5 -7.63 -14.53 -14.42
CA LYS A 5 -8.75 -13.59 -14.28
C LYS A 5 -8.91 -13.06 -12.85
N ASN A 6 -8.71 -13.92 -11.86
CA ASN A 6 -8.84 -13.53 -10.44
C ASN A 6 -7.74 -12.53 -10.00
N LYS A 7 -6.55 -12.60 -10.59
CA LYS A 7 -5.47 -11.64 -10.31
C LYS A 7 -5.74 -10.26 -10.91
N ILE A 8 -6.30 -10.23 -12.12
CA ILE A 8 -6.68 -8.98 -12.80
C ILE A 8 -7.80 -8.28 -12.03
N ILE A 9 -8.85 -9.02 -11.64
CA ILE A 9 -9.96 -8.46 -10.86
C ILE A 9 -9.45 -7.89 -9.53
N PHE A 10 -8.57 -8.61 -8.83
CA PHE A 10 -7.95 -8.13 -7.60
C PHE A 10 -7.19 -6.82 -7.79
N PHE A 11 -6.38 -6.75 -8.85
CA PHE A 11 -5.64 -5.53 -9.19
C PHE A 11 -6.58 -4.37 -9.51
N LEU A 12 -7.64 -4.61 -10.29
CA LEU A 12 -8.64 -3.59 -10.62
C LEU A 12 -9.37 -3.07 -9.37
N ILE A 13 -9.69 -3.93 -8.40
CA ILE A 13 -10.27 -3.50 -7.12
C ILE A 13 -9.30 -2.58 -6.37
N ALA A 14 -8.01 -2.95 -6.30
CA ALA A 14 -7.01 -2.14 -5.62
C ALA A 14 -6.89 -0.73 -6.27
N VAL A 15 -6.84 -0.68 -7.60
CA VAL A 15 -6.82 0.58 -8.36
C VAL A 15 -8.10 1.38 -8.13
N GLY A 16 -9.27 0.71 -8.11
CA GLY A 16 -10.55 1.34 -7.83
C GLY A 16 -10.61 2.02 -6.46
N ILE A 17 -10.03 1.41 -5.43
CA ILE A 17 -9.95 1.99 -4.08
C ILE A 17 -9.07 3.26 -4.06
N ILE A 18 -7.94 3.26 -4.79
CA ILE A 18 -7.08 4.44 -4.94
C ILE A 18 -7.87 5.57 -5.63
N ILE A 19 -8.56 5.27 -6.73
CA ILE A 19 -9.37 6.23 -7.48
C ILE A 19 -10.48 6.81 -6.58
N LEU A 20 -11.14 5.97 -5.78
CA LEU A 20 -12.16 6.40 -4.83
C LEU A 20 -11.59 7.38 -3.80
N GLY A 21 -10.42 7.09 -3.23
CA GLY A 21 -9.72 7.99 -2.30
C GLY A 21 -9.41 9.35 -2.90
N TYR A 22 -8.96 9.37 -4.16
CA TYR A 22 -8.74 10.61 -4.90
C TYR A 22 -10.02 11.44 -5.03
N PHE A 23 -11.13 10.84 -5.50
CA PHE A 23 -12.38 11.57 -5.70
C PHE A 23 -13.03 12.04 -4.40
N ILE A 24 -12.96 11.25 -3.32
CA ILE A 24 -13.45 11.71 -2.02
C ILE A 24 -12.62 12.90 -1.53
N SER A 25 -11.29 12.84 -1.64
CA SER A 25 -10.45 13.98 -1.29
C SER A 25 -10.77 15.21 -2.13
N ALA A 26 -11.08 15.04 -3.43
CA ALA A 26 -11.44 16.14 -4.31
C ALA A 26 -12.71 16.88 -3.91
N ASN A 27 -13.66 16.19 -3.27
CA ASN A 27 -14.92 16.77 -2.82
C ASN A 27 -14.90 17.27 -1.37
N SER A 28 -13.93 16.84 -0.57
CA SER A 28 -13.91 17.11 0.88
C SER A 28 -12.73 17.97 1.35
N PHE A 29 -11.60 17.95 0.64
CA PHE A 29 -10.40 18.67 1.05
C PHE A 29 -10.38 20.08 0.47
N LYS A 30 -10.34 21.09 1.34
CA LYS A 30 -10.06 22.49 0.98
C LYS A 30 -8.67 22.85 1.51
N PRO A 31 -7.73 23.30 0.65
CA PRO A 31 -6.37 23.61 1.10
C PRO A 31 -6.37 24.81 2.05
N PRO A 32 -5.50 24.85 3.07
CA PRO A 32 -5.23 26.06 3.84
C PRO A 32 -4.70 27.16 2.93
N LYS A 33 -5.12 28.42 3.13
CA LYS A 33 -4.73 29.56 2.27
C LYS A 33 -3.22 29.80 2.17
N ASN A 34 -2.42 29.35 3.15
CA ASN A 34 -0.96 29.56 3.23
C ASN A 34 -0.23 28.27 3.66
N PHE A 35 -0.50 27.13 3.00
CA PHE A 35 0.25 25.91 3.31
C PHE A 35 1.60 25.90 2.58
N ILE A 36 2.69 26.08 3.34
CA ILE A 36 4.02 25.72 2.87
C ILE A 36 4.20 24.25 3.22
N PRO A 37 4.42 23.35 2.23
CA PRO A 37 4.71 21.96 2.53
C PRO A 37 6.04 21.87 3.28
N GLU A 38 5.99 21.71 4.60
CA GLU A 38 7.15 21.27 5.36
C GLU A 38 7.48 19.84 4.92
N ARG A 39 8.62 19.70 4.24
CA ARG A 39 9.25 18.41 4.05
C ARG A 39 10.10 18.14 5.26
N GLU A 40 9.62 17.27 6.14
CA GLU A 40 10.49 16.64 7.12
C GLU A 40 11.54 15.81 6.35
N GLY A 41 12.80 16.23 6.42
CA GLY A 41 13.91 15.52 5.84
C GLY A 41 14.17 14.23 6.60
N PHE A 42 13.38 13.21 6.35
CA PHE A 42 13.61 11.90 6.93
C PHE A 42 14.82 11.25 6.26
N GLY A 43 15.82 10.88 7.07
CA GLY A 43 16.89 10.01 6.59
C GLY A 43 16.33 8.65 6.13
N PHE A 44 17.01 8.04 5.17
CA PHE A 44 16.68 6.72 4.60
C PHE A 44 16.27 5.69 5.66
N LEU A 45 17.02 5.61 6.76
CA LEU A 45 16.78 4.64 7.82
C LEU A 45 15.43 4.87 8.54
N ASN A 46 15.01 6.12 8.73
CA ASN A 46 13.75 6.45 9.39
C ASN A 46 12.55 6.09 8.51
N ILE A 47 12.64 6.36 7.21
CA ILE A 47 11.65 5.97 6.21
C ILE A 47 11.51 4.44 6.23
N PHE A 48 12.64 3.73 6.14
CA PHE A 48 12.65 2.28 6.15
C PHE A 48 12.02 1.71 7.42
N ILE A 49 12.44 2.16 8.61
CA ILE A 49 11.92 1.65 9.89
C ILE A 49 10.42 1.88 10.01
N ARG A 50 9.94 3.09 9.70
CA ARG A 50 8.51 3.44 9.76
C ARG A 50 7.69 2.54 8.85
N ASN A 51 8.13 2.40 7.59
CA ASN A 51 7.41 1.63 6.59
C ASN A 51 7.46 0.14 6.88
N PHE A 52 8.61 -0.37 7.30
CA PHE A 52 8.77 -1.76 7.70
C PHE A 52 7.87 -2.09 8.89
N PHE A 53 7.90 -1.29 9.96
CA PHE A 53 7.08 -1.54 11.15
C PHE A 53 5.58 -1.52 10.83
N SER A 54 5.11 -0.51 10.07
CA SER A 54 3.72 -0.41 9.66
C SER A 54 3.27 -1.64 8.85
N ASN A 55 4.08 -2.08 7.88
CA ASN A 55 3.76 -3.22 7.02
C ASN A 55 3.85 -4.56 7.76
N ILE A 56 4.76 -4.71 8.73
CA ILE A 56 4.82 -5.91 9.58
C ILE A 56 3.59 -5.98 10.50
N LEU A 57 3.15 -4.86 11.06
CA LEU A 57 1.90 -4.82 11.83
C LEU A 57 0.71 -5.18 10.95
N LEU A 58 0.66 -4.67 9.71
CA LEU A 58 -0.37 -4.99 8.73
C LEU A 58 -0.35 -6.48 8.33
N LEU A 59 0.83 -7.08 8.21
CA LEU A 59 1.01 -8.52 7.99
C LEU A 59 0.54 -9.33 9.20
N GLY A 60 0.82 -8.87 10.42
CA GLY A 60 0.28 -9.45 11.65
C GLY A 60 -1.26 -9.46 11.63
N LEU A 61 -1.88 -8.33 11.26
CA LEU A 61 -3.32 -8.24 11.07
C LEU A 61 -3.83 -9.10 9.91
N ALA A 62 -3.02 -9.40 8.89
CA ALA A 62 -3.40 -10.27 7.76
C ALA A 62 -3.85 -11.65 8.22
N LEU A 63 -3.33 -12.08 9.36
CA LEU A 63 -3.71 -13.31 10.04
C LEU A 63 -5.10 -13.23 10.70
N LEU A 64 -5.77 -12.09 10.64
CA LEU A 64 -7.16 -11.91 11.06
C LEU A 64 -8.11 -11.86 9.85
N GLY A 65 -7.61 -12.12 8.63
CA GLY A 65 -8.42 -12.17 7.41
C GLY A 65 -9.12 -10.84 7.12
N PRO A 66 -10.46 -10.71 7.25
CA PRO A 66 -11.22 -9.52 6.86
C PRO A 66 -10.71 -8.19 7.42
N ILE A 67 -10.22 -8.18 8.67
CA ILE A 67 -9.73 -6.98 9.34
C ILE A 67 -8.55 -6.37 8.58
N SER A 68 -7.64 -7.21 8.07
CA SER A 68 -6.51 -6.73 7.28
C SER A 68 -6.89 -6.32 5.87
N LEU A 69 -7.94 -6.91 5.27
CA LEU A 69 -8.45 -6.42 4.00
C LEU A 69 -8.93 -4.97 4.14
N LEU A 70 -9.64 -4.65 5.23
CA LEU A 70 -10.08 -3.29 5.53
C LEU A 70 -8.89 -2.36 5.78
N ALA A 71 -7.90 -2.80 6.56
CA ALA A 71 -6.70 -2.00 6.84
C ALA A 71 -5.87 -1.73 5.56
N CYS A 72 -5.65 -2.75 4.72
CA CYS A 72 -4.97 -2.59 3.42
C CYS A 72 -5.78 -1.66 2.50
N GLY A 73 -7.10 -1.82 2.46
CA GLY A 73 -8.01 -0.96 1.70
C GLY A 73 -7.92 0.51 2.14
N TYR A 74 -7.87 0.76 3.45
CA TYR A 74 -7.69 2.11 3.99
C TYR A 74 -6.35 2.74 3.60
N GLN A 75 -5.26 1.96 3.57
CA GLN A 75 -3.96 2.45 3.10
C GLN A 75 -3.99 2.81 1.61
N LEU A 76 -4.58 1.96 0.75
CA LEU A 76 -4.77 2.26 -0.67
C LEU A 76 -5.64 3.51 -0.87
N PHE A 77 -6.72 3.65 -0.10
CA PHE A 77 -7.57 4.83 -0.12
C PHE A 77 -6.80 6.10 0.28
N SER A 78 -5.95 6.00 1.31
CA SER A 78 -5.13 7.12 1.80
C SER A 78 -4.08 7.56 0.78
N ILE A 79 -3.51 6.63 0.02
CA ILE A 79 -2.64 6.94 -1.13
C ILE A 79 -3.42 7.77 -2.17
N GLY A 80 -4.65 7.36 -2.48
CA GLY A 80 -5.58 8.11 -3.35
C GLY A 80 -5.77 9.56 -2.90
N MET A 81 -6.05 9.76 -1.61
CA MET A 81 -6.18 11.10 -1.04
C MET A 81 -4.85 11.89 -1.14
N GLY A 82 -3.72 11.23 -0.92
CA GLY A 82 -2.39 11.83 -1.02
C GLY A 82 -2.10 12.39 -2.41
N ILE A 83 -2.49 11.67 -3.47
CA ILE A 83 -2.35 12.13 -4.86
C ILE A 83 -3.07 13.46 -5.07
N TYR A 84 -4.33 13.56 -4.64
CA TYR A 84 -5.10 14.81 -4.78
C TYR A 84 -4.49 15.94 -3.94
N ARG A 85 -4.06 15.65 -2.71
CA ARG A 85 -3.42 16.66 -1.85
C ARG A 85 -2.17 17.23 -2.50
N ILE A 86 -1.28 16.39 -3.03
CA ILE A 86 -0.08 16.86 -3.75
C ILE A 86 -0.48 17.68 -4.98
N GLN A 87 -1.50 17.25 -5.72
CA GLN A 87 -1.97 17.98 -6.89
C GLN A 87 -2.36 19.42 -6.54
N ILE A 88 -3.13 19.60 -5.48
CA ILE A 88 -3.60 20.92 -5.03
C ILE A 88 -2.47 21.73 -4.40
N LEU A 89 -1.71 21.14 -3.49
CA LEU A 89 -0.64 21.83 -2.76
C LEU A 89 0.46 22.37 -3.69
N TYR A 90 0.80 21.62 -4.74
CA TYR A 90 1.83 22.01 -5.70
C TYR A 90 1.24 22.57 -7.02
N SER A 91 -0.07 22.86 -7.06
CA SER A 91 -0.76 23.41 -8.24
C SER A 91 -0.38 22.71 -9.55
N THR A 92 -0.45 21.38 -9.56
CA THR A 92 0.10 20.55 -10.64
C THR A 92 -0.97 19.72 -11.35
N THR A 93 -0.56 18.94 -12.36
CA THR A 93 -1.42 17.94 -13.00
C THR A 93 -1.44 16.63 -12.20
N VAL A 94 -2.53 15.86 -12.32
CA VAL A 94 -2.63 14.51 -11.74
C VAL A 94 -1.47 13.62 -12.20
N SER A 95 -1.06 13.71 -13.46
CA SER A 95 0.06 12.94 -14.01
C SER A 95 1.38 13.25 -13.29
N LYS A 96 1.67 14.51 -12.99
CA LYS A 96 2.86 14.91 -12.23
C LYS A 96 2.77 14.49 -10.76
N ALA A 97 1.60 14.62 -10.14
CA ALA A 97 1.38 14.14 -8.77
C ALA A 97 1.56 12.62 -8.66
N LEU A 98 1.03 11.86 -9.63
CA LEU A 98 1.23 10.43 -9.73
C LEU A 98 2.70 10.05 -9.90
N LEU A 99 3.44 10.76 -10.76
CA LEU A 99 4.88 10.54 -10.93
C LEU A 99 5.69 10.85 -9.66
N GLY A 100 5.30 11.91 -8.94
CA GLY A 100 5.93 12.25 -7.67
C GLY A 100 5.71 11.21 -6.58
N ILE A 101 4.54 10.56 -6.57
CA ILE A 101 4.19 9.50 -5.59
C ILE A 101 4.67 8.13 -6.04
N SER A 102 4.75 7.85 -7.35
CA SER A 102 5.05 6.52 -7.85
C SER A 102 6.46 6.05 -7.50
N VAL A 103 7.45 6.95 -7.54
CA VAL A 103 8.84 6.59 -7.20
C VAL A 103 9.00 6.37 -5.69
N HIS A 104 8.19 7.05 -4.88
CA HIS A 104 8.18 6.96 -3.41
C HIS A 104 7.40 5.75 -2.89
N GLY A 105 6.22 5.47 -3.47
CA GLY A 105 5.24 4.54 -2.92
C GLY A 105 5.15 3.17 -3.59
N ILE A 106 5.91 2.91 -4.66
CA ILE A 106 5.74 1.63 -5.40
C ILE A 106 6.09 0.39 -4.58
N GLY A 107 7.13 0.49 -3.73
CA GLY A 107 7.51 -0.60 -2.84
C GLY A 107 6.46 -0.85 -1.76
N GLU A 108 5.92 0.22 -1.17
CA GLU A 108 4.82 0.14 -0.20
C GLU A 108 3.56 -0.44 -0.84
N ILE A 109 3.15 0.05 -2.00
CA ILE A 109 1.99 -0.46 -2.74
C ILE A 109 2.18 -1.96 -3.03
N PHE A 110 3.37 -2.37 -3.48
CA PHE A 110 3.67 -3.78 -3.71
C PHE A 110 3.48 -4.62 -2.44
N VAL A 111 4.00 -4.16 -1.30
CA VAL A 111 3.87 -4.86 -0.03
C VAL A 111 2.41 -4.90 0.44
N ILE A 112 1.67 -3.80 0.32
CA ILE A 112 0.23 -3.76 0.65
C ILE A 112 -0.55 -4.76 -0.20
N LEU A 113 -0.29 -4.81 -1.52
CA LEU A 113 -0.94 -5.78 -2.41
C LEU A 113 -0.59 -7.22 -2.04
N LEU A 114 0.66 -7.50 -1.65
CA LEU A 114 1.10 -8.81 -1.18
C LEU A 114 0.36 -9.21 0.10
N ILE A 115 0.27 -8.31 1.08
CA ILE A 115 -0.41 -8.56 2.35
C ILE A 115 -1.91 -8.75 2.13
N MET A 116 -2.53 -7.87 1.34
CA MET A 116 -3.94 -7.95 0.96
C MET A 116 -4.24 -9.28 0.24
N TRP A 117 -3.34 -9.76 -0.60
CA TRP A 117 -3.47 -11.08 -1.25
C TRP A 117 -3.44 -12.24 -0.25
N ILE A 118 -2.53 -12.22 0.73
CA ILE A 118 -2.45 -13.24 1.79
C ILE A 118 -3.75 -13.21 2.61
N SER A 119 -4.15 -12.03 3.06
CA SER A 119 -5.36 -11.77 3.81
C SER A 119 -6.61 -12.27 3.07
N THR A 120 -6.70 -12.05 1.75
CA THR A 120 -7.79 -12.55 0.90
C THR A 120 -7.91 -14.07 0.97
N LYS A 121 -6.80 -14.80 0.89
CA LYS A 121 -6.84 -16.28 0.96
C LYS A 121 -7.29 -16.77 2.33
N ILE A 122 -6.87 -16.10 3.40
CA ILE A 122 -7.29 -16.43 4.76
C ILE A 122 -8.79 -16.15 4.93
N THR A 123 -9.27 -15.01 4.46
CA THR A 123 -10.70 -14.66 4.45
C THR A 123 -11.53 -15.70 3.69
N PHE A 124 -11.11 -16.12 2.50
CA PHE A 124 -11.81 -17.17 1.76
C PHE A 124 -11.81 -18.51 2.49
N ALA A 125 -10.74 -18.85 3.21
CA ALA A 125 -10.71 -20.05 4.04
C ALA A 125 -11.75 -19.98 5.17
N TRP A 126 -11.85 -18.83 5.85
CA TRP A 126 -12.89 -18.58 6.85
C TRP A 126 -14.30 -18.65 6.28
N ILE A 127 -14.55 -18.06 5.11
CA ILE A 127 -15.86 -18.15 4.43
C ILE A 127 -16.21 -19.62 4.12
N ARG A 128 -15.25 -20.42 3.61
CA ARG A 128 -15.50 -21.83 3.32
C ARG A 128 -15.75 -22.65 4.59
N TYR A 129 -15.04 -22.34 5.67
CA TYR A 129 -15.30 -22.97 6.96
C TYR A 129 -16.70 -22.63 7.49
N LEU A 130 -17.06 -21.35 7.55
CA LEU A 130 -18.31 -20.88 8.15
C LEU A 130 -19.56 -21.21 7.33
N PHE A 131 -19.48 -21.13 5.99
CA PHE A 131 -20.66 -21.27 5.12
C PHE A 131 -20.73 -22.60 4.37
N LYS A 132 -19.61 -23.32 4.25
CA LYS A 132 -19.56 -24.61 3.55
C LYS A 132 -19.18 -25.78 4.48
N ASN A 133 -19.01 -25.51 5.77
CA ASN A 133 -18.62 -26.49 6.79
C ASN A 133 -17.39 -27.31 6.39
N GLU A 134 -16.43 -26.68 5.70
CA GLU A 134 -15.18 -27.34 5.32
C GLU A 134 -14.19 -27.34 6.49
N ASP A 135 -14.29 -28.36 7.33
CA ASP A 135 -13.44 -28.49 8.52
C ASP A 135 -11.94 -28.57 8.17
N GLY A 136 -11.13 -27.93 9.01
CA GLY A 136 -9.67 -27.94 8.88
C GLY A 136 -9.09 -27.09 7.74
N ILE A 137 -9.91 -26.48 6.87
CA ILE A 137 -9.40 -25.64 5.77
C ILE A 137 -8.62 -24.42 6.26
N VAL A 138 -9.11 -23.78 7.33
CA VAL A 138 -8.48 -22.63 7.96
C VAL A 138 -7.10 -23.03 8.51
N ARG A 139 -7.03 -24.15 9.23
CA ARG A 139 -5.77 -24.72 9.75
C ARG A 139 -4.77 -25.02 8.62
N LYS A 140 -5.24 -25.59 7.51
CA LYS A 140 -4.40 -25.90 6.34
C LYS A 140 -3.82 -24.63 5.70
N VAL A 141 -4.62 -23.57 5.56
CA VAL A 141 -4.17 -22.29 5.01
C VAL A 141 -3.18 -21.61 5.96
N TYR A 142 -3.43 -21.61 7.27
CA TYR A 142 -2.48 -21.06 8.23
C TYR A 142 -1.16 -21.84 8.25
N ALA A 143 -1.18 -23.18 8.27
CA ALA A 143 0.03 -24.01 8.25
C ALA A 143 0.89 -23.74 7.00
N HIS A 144 0.25 -23.43 5.86
CA HIS A 144 0.96 -23.02 4.65
C HIS A 144 1.79 -21.75 4.85
N TYR A 145 1.28 -20.77 5.61
CA TYR A 145 1.95 -19.49 5.82
C TYR A 145 2.89 -19.49 7.04
N TYR A 146 2.49 -20.07 8.17
CA TYR A 146 3.22 -20.03 9.45
C TYR A 146 4.49 -20.88 9.52
N SER A 147 4.76 -21.72 8.53
CA SER A 147 6.04 -22.43 8.42
C SER A 147 7.14 -21.49 7.90
N TYR A 148 8.20 -22.02 7.29
CA TYR A 148 9.31 -21.27 6.70
C TYR A 148 8.90 -20.14 5.72
N LYS A 149 7.65 -20.12 5.25
CA LYS A 149 7.14 -19.09 4.35
C LYS A 149 6.94 -17.73 5.01
N ILE A 150 6.54 -17.63 6.28
CA ILE A 150 6.34 -16.32 6.90
C ILE A 150 7.68 -15.58 7.02
N ILE A 151 8.76 -16.29 7.37
CA ILE A 151 10.11 -15.74 7.43
C ILE A 151 10.54 -15.24 6.04
N ARG A 152 10.29 -16.03 4.99
CA ARG A 152 10.56 -15.61 3.61
C ARG A 152 9.74 -14.38 3.19
N ILE A 153 8.47 -14.30 3.58
CA ILE A 153 7.60 -13.15 3.30
C ILE A 153 8.14 -11.90 4.01
N VAL A 154 8.46 -12.00 5.30
CA VAL A 154 9.05 -10.91 6.08
C VAL A 154 10.38 -10.45 5.48
N SER A 155 11.24 -11.39 5.09
CA SER A 155 12.52 -11.08 4.44
C SER A 155 12.32 -10.38 3.10
N LEU A 156 11.35 -10.81 2.29
CA LEU A 156 11.00 -10.16 1.04
C LEU A 156 10.49 -8.74 1.27
N ILE A 157 9.61 -8.54 2.25
CA ILE A 157 9.12 -7.20 2.63
C ILE A 157 10.28 -6.30 3.04
N ALA A 158 11.20 -6.79 3.89
CA ALA A 158 12.37 -6.04 4.30
C ALA A 158 13.21 -5.59 3.09
N ILE A 159 13.52 -6.52 2.17
CA ILE A 159 14.32 -6.21 0.97
C ILE A 159 13.63 -5.18 0.08
N VAL A 160 12.33 -5.37 -0.20
CA VAL A 160 11.56 -4.45 -1.06
C VAL A 160 11.49 -3.06 -0.44
N LEU A 161 11.19 -2.95 0.85
CA LEU A 161 11.08 -1.66 1.52
C LEU A 161 12.46 -1.00 1.66
N MET A 162 13.53 -1.76 1.90
CA MET A 162 14.88 -1.21 1.94
C MET A 162 15.28 -0.61 0.59
N LEU A 163 15.01 -1.30 -0.51
CA LEU A 163 15.23 -0.77 -1.86
C LEU A 163 14.33 0.43 -2.14
N SER A 164 13.06 0.39 -1.73
CA SER A 164 12.10 1.50 -1.90
C SER A 164 12.57 2.76 -1.17
N SER A 165 12.98 2.64 0.09
CA SER A 165 13.48 3.77 0.89
C SER A 165 14.79 4.32 0.32
N PHE A 166 15.65 3.46 -0.24
CA PHE A 166 16.87 3.91 -0.92
C PHE A 166 16.50 4.73 -2.17
N LEU A 167 15.63 4.20 -3.04
CA LEU A 167 15.17 4.90 -4.23
C LEU A 167 14.46 6.21 -3.89
N GLU A 168 13.73 6.24 -2.78
CA GLU A 168 13.05 7.43 -2.30
C GLU A 168 14.02 8.56 -1.99
N VAL A 169 15.04 8.30 -1.17
CA VAL A 169 15.99 9.34 -0.75
C VAL A 169 16.90 9.77 -1.90
N TYR A 170 17.44 8.82 -2.65
CA TYR A 170 18.48 9.11 -3.63
C TYR A 170 17.94 9.45 -5.02
N TRP A 171 16.70 9.12 -5.32
CA TRP A 171 16.13 9.36 -6.65
C TRP A 171 14.79 10.09 -6.62
N SER A 172 13.82 9.61 -5.84
CA SER A 172 12.48 10.20 -5.78
C SER A 172 12.50 11.62 -5.25
N LEU A 173 13.20 11.87 -4.14
CA LEU A 173 13.27 13.18 -3.51
C LEU A 173 13.90 14.24 -4.43
N PRO A 174 15.09 14.02 -5.00
CA PRO A 174 15.68 14.92 -6.00
C PRO A 174 14.79 15.09 -7.24
N PHE A 175 14.21 14.00 -7.74
CA PHE A 175 13.33 14.07 -8.91
C PHE A 175 12.07 14.89 -8.62
N PHE A 176 11.43 14.69 -7.47
CA PHE A 176 10.29 15.48 -7.05
C PHE A 176 10.66 16.96 -6.93
N GLU A 177 11.83 17.29 -6.39
CA GLU A 177 12.31 18.67 -6.35
C GLU A 177 12.44 19.23 -7.77
N THR A 178 13.04 18.51 -8.72
CA THR A 178 13.08 19.00 -10.11
C THR A 178 11.70 19.12 -10.76
N LEU A 179 10.73 18.29 -10.36
CA LEU A 179 9.39 18.27 -10.96
C LEU A 179 8.50 19.42 -10.46
N PHE A 180 8.71 19.86 -9.22
CA PHE A 180 7.84 20.77 -8.48
C PHE A 180 8.51 22.08 -8.03
N ASN A 181 9.82 22.07 -7.74
CA ASN A 181 10.63 23.28 -7.62
C ASN A 181 11.18 23.64 -9.01
N LYS A 182 10.37 24.36 -9.78
CA LYS A 182 10.96 25.37 -10.66
C LYS A 182 11.31 26.57 -9.80
N LYS A 183 12.62 26.84 -9.66
CA LYS A 183 13.02 28.24 -9.73
C LYS A 183 12.54 28.82 -11.06
#